data_AF-A0A317Y1K8-F1
#
_entry.id   AF-A0A317Y1K8-F1
#
_cell.length_a   1.000
_cell.length_b   1.000
_cell.length_c   1.000
_cell.angle_alpha   90.00
_cell.angle_beta   90.00
_cell.angle_gamma   90.00
#
_symmetry.space_group_name_H-M   'P 1'
#
loop_
_entity.id
_entity.type
_entity.pdbx_description
1 polymer ?
#
loop_
_entity_poly.entity_id
_entity_poly.type
_entity_poly.pdbx_seq_one_letter_code
_entity_poly.pdbx_strand_id
1 'polypeptide(L)'
;MCAVVAWSISTTRPPIFGFAPYNPVLGETHHVSTSAGLNVLLEQVSHRPPVTALHATHARGEVELVWCQSPAPRFHGASVEAAVRGARELRLPRHAETYAVGCPGLVIRLLPSPGCEWAGDVRVSCAESGLEAALSYRRSRRSFLGLGGGDARCVRGRVFRSAAPDDTLCEVDGFWDRQVSLRDVATGEVSVLYDARQTIADLATPVVQDRKGVSASESAVVWAEVSAAILNKDWEAARQAKRRVEETARRLAKERNERGEVWTPSHFSLWQNKHGDWECWPLEDSVPPAPIVVPSPS
;
A
#
# COMPACT_ATOMS: atom_id res chain seq x y z
N MET A 1 2.81 -17.17 9.53
CA MET A 1 3.99 -16.39 9.05
C MET A 1 4.26 -16.47 7.55
N CYS A 2 4.69 -17.61 6.95
CA CYS A 2 5.12 -17.64 5.53
C CYS A 2 4.05 -17.16 4.53
N ALA A 3 2.76 -17.50 4.74
CA ALA A 3 1.67 -16.99 3.91
C ALA A 3 1.52 -15.45 4.00
N VAL A 4 1.74 -14.86 5.18
CA VAL A 4 1.72 -13.39 5.36
C VAL A 4 2.91 -12.75 4.67
N VAL A 5 4.08 -13.40 4.66
CA VAL A 5 5.24 -12.95 3.89
C VAL A 5 4.95 -12.98 2.39
N ALA A 6 4.37 -14.07 1.87
CA ALA A 6 3.96 -14.16 0.47
C ALA A 6 2.97 -13.06 0.09
N TRP A 7 1.95 -12.85 0.92
CA TRP A 7 0.98 -11.77 0.74
C TRP A 7 1.63 -10.37 0.81
N SER A 8 2.53 -10.12 1.75
CA SER A 8 3.27 -8.85 1.85
C SER A 8 4.07 -8.56 0.58
N ILE A 9 4.81 -9.56 0.06
CA ILE A 9 5.53 -9.45 -1.23
C ILE A 9 4.55 -9.18 -2.37
N SER A 10 3.39 -9.83 -2.36
CA SER A 10 2.34 -9.65 -3.36
C SER A 10 1.74 -8.23 -3.38
N THR A 11 2.01 -7.38 -2.38
CA THR A 11 1.60 -5.97 -2.43
C THR A 11 2.55 -5.09 -3.24
N THR A 12 3.75 -5.59 -3.54
CA THR A 12 4.71 -4.87 -4.38
C THR A 12 4.38 -5.06 -5.86
N ARG A 13 4.24 -3.94 -6.57
CA ARG A 13 3.96 -3.92 -8.02
C ARG A 13 5.01 -3.10 -8.74
N PRO A 14 5.39 -3.44 -9.98
CA PRO A 14 6.34 -2.64 -10.74
C PRO A 14 5.82 -1.21 -10.90
N PRO A 15 6.50 -0.20 -10.30
CA PRO A 15 6.10 1.19 -10.47
C PRO A 15 6.40 1.64 -11.90
N ILE A 16 5.47 2.37 -12.51
CA ILE A 16 5.66 2.95 -13.85
C ILE A 16 6.33 4.32 -13.69
N PHE A 17 7.57 4.44 -14.19
CA PHE A 17 8.29 5.71 -14.14
C PHE A 17 7.53 6.79 -14.92
N GLY A 18 7.43 7.99 -14.34
CA GLY A 18 6.69 9.12 -14.93
C GLY A 18 5.19 9.13 -14.63
N PHE A 19 4.66 8.09 -13.99
CA PHE A 19 3.27 8.03 -13.54
C PHE A 19 3.24 8.21 -12.02
N ALA A 20 2.61 9.28 -11.57
CA ALA A 20 2.33 9.53 -10.17
C ALA A 20 0.83 9.38 -9.92
N PRO A 21 0.40 8.72 -8.82
CA PRO A 21 -1.00 8.74 -8.44
C PRO A 21 -1.44 10.17 -8.13
N TYR A 22 -2.75 10.42 -8.19
CA TYR A 22 -3.29 11.68 -7.70
C TYR A 22 -2.99 11.82 -6.21
N ASN A 23 -2.70 13.05 -5.76
CA ASN A 23 -2.57 13.34 -4.33
C ASN A 23 -3.97 13.54 -3.76
N PRO A 24 -4.50 12.61 -2.92
CA PRO A 24 -5.89 12.68 -2.51
C PRO A 24 -6.21 13.97 -1.75
N VAL A 25 -7.41 14.48 -1.95
CA VAL A 25 -7.89 15.65 -1.20
C VAL A 25 -8.33 15.23 0.21
N LEU A 26 -8.35 16.18 1.15
CA LEU A 26 -8.74 15.89 2.53
C LEU A 26 -10.19 15.36 2.58
N GLY A 27 -10.41 14.21 3.23
CA GLY A 27 -11.72 13.54 3.29
C GLY A 27 -12.10 12.74 2.05
N GLU A 28 -11.22 12.62 1.06
CA GLU A 28 -11.41 11.69 -0.07
C GLU A 28 -11.44 10.26 0.43
N THR A 29 -12.37 9.45 -0.09
CA THR A 29 -12.57 8.05 0.30
C THR A 29 -12.39 7.11 -0.88
N HIS A 30 -12.05 5.85 -0.63
CA HIS A 30 -12.20 4.78 -1.62
C HIS A 30 -12.83 3.55 -0.96
N HIS A 31 -14.02 3.15 -1.43
CA HIS A 31 -14.78 2.03 -0.85
C HIS A 31 -15.02 0.94 -1.90
N VAL A 32 -14.44 -0.24 -1.69
CA VAL A 32 -14.50 -1.36 -2.64
C VAL A 32 -14.68 -2.71 -1.93
N SER A 33 -15.48 -3.59 -2.53
CA SER A 33 -15.70 -4.96 -2.05
C SER A 33 -15.16 -5.97 -3.05
N THR A 34 -14.53 -7.04 -2.58
CA THR A 34 -14.13 -8.16 -3.44
C THR A 34 -15.23 -9.20 -3.51
N SER A 35 -15.30 -9.94 -4.62
CA SER A 35 -16.20 -11.10 -4.75
C SER A 35 -15.93 -12.19 -3.71
N ALA A 36 -14.72 -12.24 -3.14
CA ALA A 36 -14.37 -13.12 -2.04
C ALA A 36 -14.91 -12.66 -0.68
N GLY A 37 -15.55 -11.49 -0.59
CA GLY A 37 -16.17 -10.99 0.65
C GLY A 37 -15.30 -10.08 1.50
N LEU A 38 -14.16 -9.58 0.99
CA LEU A 38 -13.35 -8.56 1.66
C LEU A 38 -13.88 -7.16 1.30
N ASN A 39 -14.33 -6.40 2.29
CA ASN A 39 -14.72 -5.00 2.12
C ASN A 39 -13.57 -4.10 2.56
N VAL A 40 -13.25 -3.08 1.77
CA VAL A 40 -12.09 -2.20 1.97
C VAL A 40 -12.56 -0.75 1.90
N LEU A 41 -12.23 0.04 2.92
CA LEU A 41 -12.51 1.47 2.99
C LEU A 41 -11.21 2.23 3.28
N LEU A 42 -10.91 3.21 2.46
CA LEU A 42 -9.82 4.17 2.66
C LEU A 42 -10.38 5.57 2.88
N GLU A 43 -9.69 6.37 3.67
CA GLU A 43 -9.95 7.81 3.82
C GLU A 43 -8.63 8.60 3.87
N GLN A 44 -8.57 9.72 3.16
CA GLN A 44 -7.49 10.69 3.29
C GLN A 44 -7.71 11.55 4.53
N VAL A 45 -7.17 11.09 5.66
CA VAL A 45 -7.40 11.67 6.98
C VAL A 45 -6.58 12.93 7.26
N SER A 46 -5.48 13.14 6.54
CA SER A 46 -4.69 14.38 6.58
C SER A 46 -4.08 14.69 5.21
N HIS A 47 -3.97 15.97 4.86
CA HIS A 47 -3.38 16.41 3.58
C HIS A 47 -1.98 17.04 3.74
N ARG A 48 -1.64 17.60 4.92
CA ARG A 48 -0.32 18.19 5.21
C ARG A 48 0.12 17.87 6.65
N PRO A 49 0.94 16.82 6.87
CA PRO A 49 1.44 15.86 5.86
C PRO A 49 0.33 14.96 5.30
N PRO A 50 0.51 14.33 4.13
CA PRO A 50 -0.46 13.38 3.60
C PRO A 50 -0.48 12.11 4.47
N VAL A 51 -1.67 11.73 4.91
CA VAL A 51 -1.94 10.50 5.67
C VAL A 51 -3.23 9.89 5.15
N THR A 52 -3.17 8.61 4.80
CA THR A 52 -4.32 7.82 4.38
C THR A 52 -4.54 6.69 5.39
N ALA A 53 -5.76 6.56 5.89
CA ALA A 53 -6.16 5.43 6.71
C ALA A 53 -6.88 4.38 5.85
N LEU A 54 -6.76 3.11 6.21
CA LEU A 54 -7.43 1.98 5.57
C LEU A 54 -7.98 1.06 6.65
N HIS A 55 -9.24 0.66 6.49
CA HIS A 55 -9.86 -0.45 7.21
C HIS A 55 -10.36 -1.45 6.18
N ALA A 56 -10.11 -2.73 6.41
CA ALA A 56 -10.71 -3.77 5.61
C ALA A 56 -11.14 -4.93 6.48
N THR A 57 -12.34 -5.46 6.24
CA THR A 57 -12.87 -6.61 6.97
C THR A 57 -13.51 -7.61 6.02
N HIS A 58 -13.22 -8.88 6.24
CA HIS A 58 -13.91 -9.96 5.56
C HIS A 58 -15.32 -10.16 6.14
N ALA A 59 -16.33 -10.39 5.30
CA ALA A 59 -17.74 -10.49 5.70
C ALA A 59 -18.02 -11.59 6.75
N ARG A 60 -17.15 -12.59 6.84
CA ARG A 60 -17.21 -13.67 7.85
C ARG A 60 -16.26 -13.47 9.04
N GLY A 61 -15.62 -12.31 9.16
CA GLY A 61 -14.65 -12.02 10.22
C GLY A 61 -13.34 -12.82 10.11
N GLU A 62 -12.96 -13.25 8.91
CA GLU A 62 -11.79 -14.12 8.69
C GLU A 62 -10.47 -13.34 8.60
N VAL A 63 -10.56 -12.08 8.18
CA VAL A 63 -9.42 -11.19 7.95
C VAL A 63 -9.85 -9.78 8.33
N GLU A 64 -8.99 -9.06 9.05
CA GLU A 64 -9.10 -7.62 9.27
C GLU A 64 -7.76 -6.94 8.99
N LEU A 65 -7.79 -5.78 8.34
CA LEU A 65 -6.62 -4.94 8.10
C LEU A 65 -6.90 -3.52 8.60
N VAL A 66 -5.95 -2.97 9.35
CA VAL A 66 -5.98 -1.56 9.78
C VAL A 66 -4.63 -0.94 9.47
N TRP A 67 -4.60 -0.02 8.50
CA TRP A 67 -3.38 0.67 8.11
C TRP A 67 -3.54 2.18 8.26
N CYS A 68 -2.46 2.83 8.66
CA CYS A 68 -2.30 4.27 8.68
C CYS A 68 -1.00 4.55 7.96
N GLN A 69 -1.06 5.14 6.75
CA GLN A 69 0.12 5.31 5.92
C GLN A 69 0.41 6.79 5.64
N SER A 70 1.67 7.18 5.84
CA SER A 70 2.18 8.51 5.54
C SER A 70 3.44 8.41 4.67
N PRO A 71 3.36 8.76 3.38
CA PRO A 71 4.52 8.88 2.51
C PRO A 71 5.42 10.05 2.96
N ALA A 72 6.68 9.75 3.24
CA ALA A 72 7.70 10.71 3.66
C ALA A 72 8.83 10.77 2.60
N PRO A 73 8.67 11.57 1.54
CA PRO A 73 9.68 11.72 0.50
C PRO A 73 10.92 12.47 1.00
N ARG A 74 12.11 11.98 0.63
CA ARG A 74 13.41 12.60 0.85
C ARG A 74 14.12 12.80 -0.49
N PHE A 75 14.57 14.02 -0.74
CA PHE A 75 15.24 14.39 -1.99
C PHE A 75 16.75 14.31 -1.81
N HIS A 76 17.42 13.57 -2.70
CA HIS A 76 18.86 13.35 -2.70
C HIS A 76 19.50 13.87 -4.01
N GLY A 77 18.94 14.95 -4.57
CA GLY A 77 19.34 15.50 -5.88
C GLY A 77 18.89 14.62 -7.04
N ALA A 78 19.70 13.63 -7.43
CA ALA A 78 19.42 12.75 -8.58
C ALA A 78 18.42 11.62 -8.28
N SER A 79 17.94 11.51 -7.04
CA SER A 79 16.92 10.52 -6.65
C SER A 79 16.02 11.05 -5.54
N VAL A 80 14.83 10.46 -5.45
CA VAL A 80 13.87 10.65 -4.38
C VAL A 80 13.65 9.30 -3.70
N GLU A 81 13.71 9.27 -2.38
CA GLU A 81 13.39 8.10 -1.58
C GLU A 81 12.14 8.40 -0.76
N ALA A 82 11.05 7.70 -1.04
CA ALA A 82 9.81 7.81 -0.29
C ALA A 82 9.70 6.63 0.68
N ALA A 83 9.99 6.90 1.95
CA ALA A 83 9.65 5.96 3.03
C ALA A 83 8.13 6.00 3.25
N VAL A 84 7.50 4.83 3.40
CA VAL A 84 6.09 4.76 3.77
C VAL A 84 6.01 4.47 5.27
N ARG A 85 5.67 5.49 6.05
CA ARG A 85 5.56 5.41 7.51
C ARG A 85 4.14 5.04 7.94
N GLY A 86 4.03 4.68 9.21
CA GLY A 86 2.77 4.44 9.91
C GLY A 86 2.44 2.95 10.09
N ALA A 87 1.51 2.68 10.99
CA ALA A 87 1.18 1.34 11.42
C ALA A 87 0.42 0.56 10.33
N ARG A 88 0.71 -0.73 10.22
CA ARG A 88 0.04 -1.66 9.29
C ARG A 88 -0.18 -2.97 9.99
N GLU A 89 -1.42 -3.23 10.32
CA GLU A 89 -1.83 -4.42 11.05
C GLU A 89 -2.67 -5.33 10.15
N LEU A 90 -2.41 -6.63 10.25
CA LEU A 90 -3.23 -7.70 9.69
C LEU A 90 -3.62 -8.62 10.83
N ARG A 91 -4.92 -8.78 11.07
CA ARG A 91 -5.45 -9.73 12.04
C ARG A 91 -6.04 -10.93 11.31
N LEU A 92 -5.71 -12.12 11.82
CA LEU A 92 -6.25 -13.39 11.36
C LEU A 92 -6.95 -14.08 12.54
N PRO A 93 -8.23 -13.76 12.83
CA PRO A 93 -8.93 -14.24 14.01
C PRO A 93 -8.98 -15.77 14.15
N ARG A 94 -9.04 -16.50 13.02
CA ARG A 94 -8.98 -17.98 13.01
C ARG A 94 -7.73 -18.57 13.66
N HIS A 95 -6.63 -17.82 13.63
CA HIS A 95 -5.35 -18.24 14.20
C HIS A 95 -5.07 -17.55 15.55
N ALA A 96 -5.93 -16.60 15.97
CA ALA A 96 -5.65 -15.68 17.07
C ALA A 96 -4.30 -14.97 16.91
N GLU A 97 -3.98 -14.56 15.67
CA GLU A 97 -2.70 -13.93 15.33
C GLU A 97 -2.90 -12.50 14.82
N THR A 98 -2.02 -11.61 15.27
CA THR A 98 -1.91 -10.23 14.79
C THR A 98 -0.52 -10.00 14.23
N TYR A 99 -0.46 -9.47 13.00
CA TYR A 99 0.77 -9.23 12.28
C TYR A 99 1.00 -7.73 12.11
N ALA A 100 2.16 -7.24 12.56
CA ALA A 100 2.68 -5.95 12.15
C ALA A 100 3.50 -6.13 10.87
N VAL A 101 3.16 -5.38 9.82
CA VAL A 101 3.69 -5.60 8.46
C VAL A 101 4.35 -4.34 7.92
N GLY A 102 5.67 -4.37 7.76
CA GLY A 102 6.42 -3.24 7.19
C GLY A 102 6.11 -2.97 5.71
N CYS A 103 6.60 -1.84 5.21
CA CYS A 103 6.53 -1.46 3.80
C CYS A 103 7.92 -1.18 3.25
N PRO A 104 8.29 -1.67 2.06
CA PRO A 104 9.50 -1.19 1.40
C PRO A 104 9.31 0.28 1.00
N GLY A 105 10.41 1.03 0.98
CA GLY A 105 10.43 2.38 0.43
C GLY A 105 10.37 2.36 -1.10
N LEU A 106 9.83 3.43 -1.68
CA LEU A 106 9.88 3.65 -3.12
C LEU A 106 11.06 4.56 -3.46
N VAL A 107 11.97 4.07 -4.30
CA VAL A 107 13.09 4.84 -4.82
C VAL A 107 12.78 5.26 -6.25
N ILE A 108 12.80 6.57 -6.50
CA ILE A 108 12.67 7.17 -7.83
C ILE A 108 14.03 7.74 -8.20
N ARG A 109 14.66 7.19 -9.23
CA ARG A 109 15.93 7.68 -9.80
C ARG A 109 15.62 8.57 -10.99
N LEU A 110 16.21 9.75 -11.04
CA LEU A 110 16.05 10.71 -12.14
C LEU A 110 17.24 10.67 -13.12
N LEU A 111 18.46 10.55 -12.59
CA LEU A 111 19.69 10.51 -13.39
C LEU A 111 20.66 9.44 -12.83
N PRO A 112 21.56 8.88 -13.65
CA PRO A 112 21.65 8.99 -15.12
C PRO A 112 20.66 8.08 -15.86
N SER A 113 20.10 7.07 -15.19
CA SER A 113 19.12 6.15 -15.74
C SER A 113 17.82 6.30 -14.95
N PRO A 114 16.79 6.96 -15.52
CA PRO A 114 15.53 7.13 -14.84
C PRO A 114 14.84 5.79 -14.56
N GLY A 115 14.22 5.66 -13.39
CA GLY A 115 13.51 4.44 -13.04
C GLY A 115 12.94 4.49 -11.62
N CYS A 116 12.05 3.56 -11.32
CA CYS A 116 11.44 3.39 -10.01
C CYS A 116 11.66 1.96 -9.51
N GLU A 117 12.00 1.81 -8.22
CA GLU A 117 12.22 0.50 -7.61
C GLU A 117 11.80 0.48 -6.14
N TRP A 118 11.24 -0.63 -5.68
CA TRP A 118 11.05 -0.90 -4.25
C TRP A 118 12.38 -1.28 -3.61
N ALA A 119 12.67 -0.69 -2.44
CA ALA A 119 13.94 -0.87 -1.77
C ALA A 119 13.81 -0.77 -0.25
N GLY A 120 14.79 -1.32 0.44
CA GLY A 120 14.92 -1.23 1.90
C GLY A 120 14.47 -2.51 2.60
N ASP A 121 14.61 -2.48 3.92
CA ASP A 121 14.32 -3.64 4.76
C ASP A 121 12.89 -3.57 5.31
N VAL A 122 12.22 -4.71 5.30
CA VAL A 122 10.84 -4.89 5.73
C VAL A 122 10.82 -5.96 6.80
N ARG A 123 10.16 -5.67 7.91
CA ARG A 123 9.92 -6.65 8.97
C ARG A 123 8.44 -7.02 9.00
N VAL A 124 8.15 -8.31 9.15
CA VAL A 124 6.83 -8.84 9.48
C VAL A 124 6.95 -9.56 10.82
N SER A 125 6.12 -9.23 11.79
CA SER A 125 6.21 -9.81 13.14
C SER A 125 4.83 -10.18 13.65
N CYS A 126 4.73 -11.32 14.34
CA CYS A 126 3.55 -11.74 15.08
C CYS A 126 3.95 -12.14 16.49
N ALA A 127 3.43 -11.43 17.48
CA ALA A 127 3.80 -11.63 18.88
C ALA A 127 3.24 -12.95 19.41
N GLU A 128 2.04 -13.32 18.99
CA GLU A 128 1.31 -14.50 19.46
C GLU A 128 1.99 -15.81 19.02
N SER A 129 2.51 -15.86 17.79
CA SER A 129 3.29 -17.00 17.28
C SER A 129 4.77 -16.95 17.67
N GLY A 130 5.27 -15.79 18.12
CA GLY A 130 6.70 -15.57 18.39
C GLY A 130 7.58 -15.68 17.14
N LEU A 131 7.00 -15.45 15.96
CA LEU A 131 7.70 -15.52 14.67
C LEU A 131 7.93 -14.12 14.09
N GLU A 132 9.07 -13.98 13.43
CA GLU A 132 9.44 -12.80 12.67
C GLU A 132 9.98 -13.17 11.29
N ALA A 133 9.76 -12.29 10.33
CA ALA A 133 10.40 -12.33 9.02
C ALA A 133 11.12 -11.00 8.77
N ALA A 134 12.37 -11.09 8.32
CA ALA A 134 13.14 -9.95 7.86
C ALA A 134 13.39 -10.11 6.36
N LEU A 135 12.89 -9.17 5.57
CA LEU A 135 13.04 -9.11 4.12
C LEU A 135 13.88 -7.89 3.75
N SER A 136 14.70 -8.02 2.71
CA SER A 136 15.53 -6.97 2.15
C SER A 136 15.23 -6.85 0.66
N TYR A 137 14.63 -5.72 0.28
CA TYR A 137 14.34 -5.36 -1.10
C TYR A 137 15.58 -4.68 -1.67
N ARG A 138 16.28 -5.39 -2.56
CA ARG A 138 17.58 -4.97 -3.05
C ARG A 138 17.43 -4.07 -4.26
N ARG A 139 18.09 -2.91 -4.17
CA ARG A 139 18.22 -1.96 -5.29
C ARG A 139 19.05 -2.59 -6.40
N SER A 140 18.71 -2.24 -7.63
CA SER A 140 19.56 -2.54 -8.77
C SER A 140 20.89 -1.81 -8.63
N ARG A 141 21.95 -2.57 -8.34
CA ARG A 141 23.34 -2.11 -8.48
C ARG A 141 23.70 -2.19 -9.96
N ARG A 142 23.33 -1.17 -10.73
CA ARG A 142 23.93 -0.97 -12.06
C ARG A 142 25.28 -0.30 -11.87
N SER A 143 26.37 -1.03 -12.13
CA SER A 143 27.72 -0.49 -12.16
C SER A 143 27.79 0.71 -13.12
N PHE A 144 28.53 1.75 -12.72
CA PHE A 144 28.81 2.95 -13.52
C PHE A 144 29.49 2.63 -14.88
N LEU A 145 30.01 1.41 -15.05
CA LEU A 145 30.72 0.96 -16.26
C LEU A 145 29.98 -0.12 -17.06
N GLY A 146 28.70 -0.38 -16.78
CA GLY A 146 27.90 -1.35 -17.57
C GLY A 146 28.31 -2.83 -17.43
N LEU A 147 29.37 -3.12 -16.68
CA LEU A 147 29.85 -4.47 -16.38
C LEU A 147 29.38 -4.88 -14.97
N GLY A 148 28.52 -5.90 -14.90
CA GLY A 148 27.97 -6.42 -13.65
C GLY A 148 26.71 -5.68 -13.20
N GLY A 149 25.56 -6.11 -13.73
CA GLY A 149 24.25 -5.68 -13.23
C GLY A 149 23.82 -6.60 -12.10
N GLY A 150 23.75 -6.07 -10.88
CA GLY A 150 23.05 -6.76 -9.80
C GLY A 150 21.57 -6.94 -10.18
N ASP A 151 21.04 -8.11 -9.86
CA ASP A 151 19.68 -8.53 -10.15
C ASP A 151 18.65 -7.56 -9.54
N ALA A 152 18.10 -6.69 -10.39
CA ALA A 152 17.08 -5.72 -9.99
C ALA A 152 15.85 -6.45 -9.46
N ARG A 153 15.11 -5.82 -8.55
CA ARG A 153 13.83 -6.33 -8.03
C ARG A 153 13.96 -7.63 -7.22
N CYS A 154 15.15 -7.89 -6.69
CA CYS A 154 15.39 -9.02 -5.83
C CYS A 154 14.85 -8.76 -4.42
N VAL A 155 14.19 -9.77 -3.84
CA VAL A 155 13.85 -9.83 -2.43
C VAL A 155 14.59 -11.01 -1.81
N ARG A 156 15.27 -10.76 -0.69
CA ARG A 156 15.88 -11.80 0.14
C ARG A 156 15.38 -11.68 1.56
N GLY A 157 15.37 -12.77 2.29
CA GLY A 157 15.01 -12.68 3.69
C GLY A 157 15.06 -14.00 4.40
N ARG A 158 14.54 -13.97 5.61
CA ARG A 158 14.47 -15.13 6.48
C ARG A 158 13.30 -15.04 7.43
N VAL A 159 12.76 -16.19 7.79
CA VAL A 159 11.79 -16.38 8.86
C VAL A 159 12.49 -17.03 10.04
N PHE A 160 12.31 -16.50 11.24
CA PHE A 160 13.00 -16.92 12.45
C PHE A 160 12.11 -16.73 13.68
N ARG A 161 12.52 -17.29 14.83
CA ARG A 161 11.83 -17.07 16.11
C ARG A 161 12.31 -15.77 16.74
N SER A 162 11.38 -14.92 17.21
CA SER A 162 11.72 -13.66 17.88
C SER A 162 12.67 -13.84 19.06
N ALA A 163 12.50 -14.94 19.82
CA ALA A 163 13.35 -15.26 20.97
C ALA A 163 14.76 -15.75 20.59
N ALA A 164 14.97 -16.18 19.36
CA ALA A 164 16.26 -16.67 18.86
C ALA A 164 16.51 -16.11 17.45
N PRO A 165 16.88 -14.82 17.31
CA PRO A 165 17.02 -14.17 16.01
C PRO A 165 18.04 -14.80 15.07
N ASP A 166 18.99 -15.58 15.60
CA ASP A 166 20.00 -16.28 14.79
C ASP A 166 19.49 -17.64 14.26
N ASP A 167 18.43 -18.19 14.85
CA ASP A 167 17.82 -19.47 14.49
C ASP A 167 16.83 -19.29 13.32
N THR A 168 17.36 -19.46 12.11
CA THR A 168 16.59 -19.29 10.87
C THR A 168 15.82 -20.57 10.55
N LEU A 169 14.50 -20.45 10.43
CA LEU A 169 13.59 -21.54 10.07
C LEU A 169 13.49 -21.70 8.56
N CYS A 170 13.32 -20.57 7.85
CA CYS A 170 13.19 -20.55 6.41
C CYS A 170 13.97 -19.40 5.79
N GLU A 171 14.51 -19.62 4.60
CA GLU A 171 15.15 -18.61 3.76
C GLU A 171 14.22 -18.21 2.62
N VAL A 172 14.14 -16.91 2.33
CA VAL A 172 13.36 -16.33 1.24
C VAL A 172 14.33 -15.77 0.20
N ASP A 173 14.19 -16.15 -1.06
CA ASP A 173 15.04 -15.64 -2.15
C ASP A 173 14.26 -15.58 -3.46
N GLY A 174 14.54 -14.57 -4.29
CA GLY A 174 14.00 -14.47 -5.63
C GLY A 174 13.67 -13.04 -6.02
N PHE A 175 12.60 -12.89 -6.81
CA PHE A 175 12.23 -11.64 -7.45
C PHE A 175 10.76 -11.34 -7.23
N TRP A 176 10.46 -10.20 -6.62
CA TRP A 176 9.09 -9.82 -6.26
C TRP A 176 8.19 -9.53 -7.48
N ASP A 177 8.76 -9.36 -8.68
CA ASP A 177 8.04 -9.23 -9.94
C ASP A 177 7.98 -10.52 -10.77
N ARG A 178 8.58 -11.62 -10.29
CA ARG A 178 8.59 -12.93 -10.96
C ARG A 178 8.21 -14.02 -9.98
N GLN A 179 9.18 -14.74 -9.44
CA GLN A 179 8.97 -15.83 -8.51
C GLN A 179 9.89 -15.65 -7.30
N VAL A 180 9.37 -16.00 -6.14
CA VAL A 180 10.09 -16.03 -4.87
C VAL A 180 9.98 -17.43 -4.31
N SER A 181 11.10 -18.02 -3.91
CA SER A 181 11.16 -19.32 -3.27
C SER A 181 11.25 -19.19 -1.75
N LEU A 182 10.81 -20.26 -1.07
CA LEU A 182 11.00 -20.49 0.34
C LEU A 182 11.80 -21.79 0.49
N ARG A 183 12.92 -21.72 1.21
CA ARG A 183 13.71 -22.89 1.58
C ARG A 183 13.57 -23.17 3.05
N ASP A 184 13.14 -24.37 3.42
CA ASP A 184 13.15 -24.83 4.80
C ASP A 184 14.58 -25.24 5.19
N VAL A 185 15.11 -24.68 6.28
CA VAL A 185 16.52 -24.88 6.66
C VAL A 185 16.78 -26.28 7.22
N ALA A 186 15.79 -26.86 7.92
CA ALA A 186 15.94 -28.15 8.57
C ALA A 186 15.94 -29.32 7.57
N THR A 187 15.07 -29.23 6.56
CA THR A 187 14.88 -30.27 5.55
C THR A 187 15.66 -30.00 4.25
N GLY A 188 16.00 -28.74 3.99
CA GLY A 188 16.58 -28.30 2.72
C GLY A 188 15.58 -28.22 1.57
N GLU A 189 14.29 -28.51 1.81
CA GLU A 189 13.24 -28.46 0.79
C GLU A 189 13.02 -27.03 0.30
N VAL A 190 12.84 -26.88 -1.02
CA VAL A 190 12.58 -25.59 -1.67
C VAL A 190 11.21 -25.64 -2.32
N SER A 191 10.37 -24.67 -1.98
CA SER A 191 9.02 -24.49 -2.54
C SER A 191 8.86 -23.09 -3.13
N VAL A 192 7.82 -22.90 -3.95
CA VAL A 192 7.46 -21.58 -4.46
C VAL A 192 6.63 -20.86 -3.40
N LEU A 193 7.14 -19.74 -2.89
CA LEU A 193 6.44 -18.91 -1.92
C LEU A 193 5.41 -17.99 -2.59
N TYR A 194 5.79 -17.43 -3.73
CA TYR A 194 5.00 -16.45 -4.46
C TYR A 194 5.36 -16.48 -5.95
N ASP A 195 4.33 -16.42 -6.79
CA ASP A 195 4.43 -16.29 -8.23
C ASP A 195 3.61 -15.08 -8.71
N ALA A 196 4.31 -14.07 -9.22
CA ALA A 196 3.72 -12.82 -9.67
C ALA A 196 2.80 -13.01 -10.87
N ARG A 197 3.09 -13.96 -11.78
CA ARG A 197 2.25 -14.18 -12.95
C ARG A 197 0.89 -14.73 -12.53
N GLN A 198 0.90 -15.73 -11.65
CA GLN A 198 -0.34 -16.30 -11.10
C GLN A 198 -1.13 -15.26 -10.31
N THR A 199 -0.45 -14.49 -9.45
CA THR A 199 -1.12 -13.48 -8.60
C THR A 199 -1.71 -12.32 -9.40
N ILE A 200 -1.10 -11.95 -10.53
CA ILE A 200 -1.56 -10.82 -11.35
C ILE A 200 -2.62 -11.25 -12.38
N ALA A 201 -2.58 -12.49 -12.85
CA ALA A 201 -3.50 -12.99 -13.87
C ALA A 201 -4.98 -12.83 -13.47
N ASP A 202 -5.29 -13.01 -12.19
CA ASP A 202 -6.66 -12.99 -11.66
C ASP A 202 -7.11 -11.59 -11.19
N LEU A 203 -6.31 -10.54 -11.40
CA LEU A 203 -6.69 -9.18 -11.01
C LEU A 203 -7.72 -8.61 -11.99
N ALA A 204 -8.93 -8.37 -11.48
CA ALA A 204 -9.97 -7.69 -12.22
C ALA A 204 -10.06 -6.19 -11.86
N THR A 205 -10.43 -5.37 -12.84
CA THR A 205 -10.69 -3.94 -12.59
C THR A 205 -12.00 -3.80 -11.82
N PRO A 206 -12.04 -3.04 -10.70
CA PRO A 206 -13.27 -2.78 -9.97
C PRO A 206 -14.33 -2.09 -10.85
N VAL A 207 -15.60 -2.44 -10.65
CA VAL A 207 -16.75 -1.88 -11.37
C VAL A 207 -17.77 -1.28 -10.40
N VAL A 208 -18.46 -0.23 -10.83
CA VAL A 208 -19.55 0.37 -10.04
C VAL A 208 -20.80 -0.49 -10.19
N GLN A 209 -21.23 -1.13 -9.11
CA GLN A 209 -22.46 -1.94 -9.08
C GLN A 209 -23.67 -1.10 -8.65
N ASP A 210 -23.50 -0.21 -7.67
CA ASP A 210 -24.55 0.72 -7.24
C ASP A 210 -24.11 2.17 -7.44
N ARG A 211 -24.56 2.78 -8.54
CA ARG A 211 -24.22 4.19 -8.87
C ARG A 211 -24.79 5.19 -7.87
N LYS A 212 -25.91 4.89 -7.20
CA LYS A 212 -26.55 5.81 -6.24
C LYS A 212 -25.86 5.75 -4.87
N GLY A 213 -25.28 4.60 -4.54
CA GLY A 213 -24.50 4.39 -3.32
C GLY A 213 -23.09 4.97 -3.35
N VAL A 214 -22.56 5.37 -4.52
CA VAL A 214 -21.23 5.99 -4.61
C VAL A 214 -21.25 7.40 -4.01
N SER A 215 -20.46 7.62 -2.97
CA SER A 215 -20.31 8.93 -2.31
C SER A 215 -19.65 9.98 -3.23
N ALA A 216 -19.95 11.26 -3.01
CA ALA A 216 -19.24 12.36 -3.66
C ALA A 216 -17.75 12.45 -3.25
N SER A 217 -17.39 11.89 -2.08
CA SER A 217 -16.01 11.79 -1.60
C SER A 217 -15.21 10.66 -2.27
N GLU A 218 -15.87 9.75 -3.01
CA GLU A 218 -15.22 8.61 -3.64
C GLU A 218 -14.17 9.06 -4.66
N SER A 219 -12.94 8.53 -4.59
CA SER A 219 -11.82 8.87 -5.48
C SER A 219 -12.21 8.79 -6.96
N ALA A 220 -12.98 7.76 -7.35
CA ALA A 220 -13.45 7.61 -8.73
C ALA A 220 -14.39 8.74 -9.19
N VAL A 221 -15.09 9.41 -8.26
CA VAL A 221 -15.93 10.58 -8.52
C VAL A 221 -15.10 11.86 -8.48
N VAL A 222 -14.30 12.05 -7.42
CA VAL A 222 -13.45 13.24 -7.23
C VAL A 222 -12.53 13.47 -8.44
N TRP A 223 -11.93 12.39 -8.96
CA TRP A 223 -10.99 12.44 -10.07
C TRP A 223 -11.58 12.04 -11.42
N ALA A 224 -12.91 11.92 -11.53
CA ALA A 224 -13.60 11.45 -12.75
C ALA A 224 -13.23 12.26 -13.99
N GLU A 225 -13.37 13.59 -13.93
CA GLU A 225 -13.09 14.49 -15.06
C GLU A 225 -11.62 14.46 -15.47
N VAL A 226 -10.72 14.42 -14.48
CA VAL A 226 -9.26 14.35 -14.72
C VAL A 226 -8.92 13.04 -15.43
N SER A 227 -9.47 11.93 -14.94
CA SER A 227 -9.20 10.60 -15.47
C SER A 227 -9.78 10.43 -16.88
N ALA A 228 -11.00 10.92 -17.12
CA ALA A 228 -11.61 10.91 -18.45
C ALA A 228 -10.78 11.71 -19.47
N ALA A 229 -10.30 12.89 -19.09
CA ALA A 229 -9.45 13.71 -19.96
C ALA A 229 -8.09 13.04 -20.25
N ILE A 230 -7.45 12.41 -19.25
CA ILE A 230 -6.21 11.65 -19.43
C ILE A 230 -6.42 10.46 -20.38
N LEU A 231 -7.51 9.70 -20.22
CA LEU A 231 -7.84 8.57 -21.09
C LEU A 231 -8.06 9.03 -22.55
N ASN A 232 -8.66 10.21 -22.74
CA ASN A 232 -8.84 10.84 -24.04
C ASN A 232 -7.57 11.56 -24.56
N LYS A 233 -6.46 11.53 -23.83
CA LYS A 233 -5.20 12.22 -24.13
C LYS A 233 -5.34 13.75 -24.27
N ASP A 234 -6.36 14.34 -23.65
CA ASP A 234 -6.57 15.78 -23.58
C ASP A 234 -5.90 16.35 -22.33
N TRP A 235 -4.63 16.71 -22.48
CA TRP A 235 -3.79 17.19 -21.38
C TRP A 235 -4.19 18.56 -20.84
N GLU A 236 -4.80 19.41 -21.67
CA GLU A 236 -5.26 20.73 -21.24
C GLU A 236 -6.53 20.59 -20.41
N ALA A 237 -7.51 19.80 -20.88
CA ALA A 237 -8.71 19.49 -20.10
C ALA A 237 -8.35 18.80 -18.78
N ALA A 238 -7.40 17.84 -18.78
CA ALA A 238 -6.93 17.17 -17.57
C ALA A 238 -6.32 18.15 -16.56
N ARG A 239 -5.50 19.10 -17.03
CA ARG A 239 -4.88 20.14 -16.20
C ARG A 239 -5.93 21.07 -15.59
N GLN A 240 -6.93 21.48 -16.37
CA GLN A 240 -8.01 22.34 -15.89
C GLN A 240 -8.90 21.62 -14.88
N ALA A 241 -9.29 20.38 -15.15
CA ALA A 241 -10.06 19.55 -14.21
C ALA A 241 -9.30 19.33 -12.90
N LYS A 242 -8.00 19.00 -12.97
CA LYS A 242 -7.16 18.84 -11.79
C LYS A 242 -7.10 20.12 -10.96
N ARG A 243 -6.95 21.26 -11.62
CA ARG A 243 -6.94 22.57 -10.95
C ARG A 243 -8.25 22.84 -10.20
N ARG A 244 -9.41 22.53 -10.80
CA ARG A 244 -10.73 22.71 -10.16
C ARG A 244 -10.85 21.91 -8.86
N VAL A 245 -10.41 20.65 -8.86
CA VAL A 245 -10.39 19.79 -7.66
C VAL A 245 -9.50 20.41 -6.57
N GLU A 246 -8.27 20.79 -6.93
CA GLU A 246 -7.28 21.34 -5.97
C GLU A 246 -7.66 22.73 -5.44
N GLU A 247 -8.32 23.56 -6.23
CA GLU A 247 -8.82 24.87 -5.81
C GLU A 247 -10.05 24.75 -4.91
N THR A 248 -10.95 23.81 -5.21
CA THR A 248 -12.09 23.51 -4.34
C THR A 248 -11.63 23.02 -2.97
N ALA A 249 -10.67 22.08 -2.93
CA ALA A 249 -10.09 21.60 -1.69
C ALA A 249 -9.40 22.73 -0.88
N ARG A 250 -8.67 23.63 -1.57
CA ARG A 250 -8.05 24.80 -0.94
C ARG A 250 -9.07 25.77 -0.37
N ARG A 251 -10.17 26.02 -1.09
CA ARG A 251 -11.27 26.89 -0.63
C ARG A 251 -11.94 26.31 0.61
N LEU A 252 -12.32 25.03 0.59
CA LEU A 252 -12.97 24.35 1.73
C LEU A 252 -12.07 24.34 2.98
N ALA A 253 -10.76 24.10 2.80
CA ALA A 253 -9.81 24.16 3.90
C ALA A 253 -9.69 25.58 4.50
N LYS A 254 -9.72 26.62 3.65
CA LYS A 254 -9.70 28.01 4.10
C LYS A 254 -10.97 28.37 4.88
N GLU A 255 -12.14 28.05 4.34
CA GLU A 255 -13.43 28.30 5.00
C GLU A 255 -13.50 27.62 6.37
N ARG A 256 -13.05 26.36 6.47
CA ARG A 256 -12.98 25.61 7.72
C ARG A 256 -12.07 26.29 8.75
N ASN A 257 -10.88 26.74 8.33
CA ASN A 257 -9.95 27.44 9.19
C ASN A 257 -10.49 28.81 9.66
N GLU A 258 -11.17 29.55 8.78
CA GLU A 258 -11.82 30.83 9.13
C GLU A 258 -12.94 30.66 10.16
N ARG A 259 -13.63 29.51 10.15
CA ARG A 259 -14.63 29.14 11.17
C ARG A 259 -14.02 28.56 12.46
N GLY A 260 -12.70 28.35 12.51
CA GLY A 260 -12.02 27.72 13.65
C GLY A 260 -12.37 26.23 13.84
N GLU A 261 -12.86 25.58 12.78
CA GLU A 261 -13.30 24.18 12.82
C GLU A 261 -12.11 23.22 12.69
N VAL A 262 -11.99 22.31 13.65
CA VAL A 262 -11.01 21.22 13.59
C VAL A 262 -11.49 20.15 12.62
N TRP A 263 -10.63 19.74 11.67
CA TRP A 263 -10.93 18.62 10.80
C TRP A 263 -11.02 17.33 11.61
N THR A 264 -12.10 16.58 11.41
CA THR A 264 -12.28 15.24 11.97
C THR A 264 -12.64 14.31 10.81
N PRO A 265 -11.89 13.22 10.58
CA PRO A 265 -12.24 12.25 9.55
C PRO A 265 -13.58 11.58 9.84
N SER A 266 -14.22 11.09 8.79
CA SER A 266 -15.56 10.50 8.87
C SER A 266 -15.55 9.05 9.34
N HIS A 267 -14.46 8.32 9.10
CA HIS A 267 -14.38 6.87 9.32
C HIS A 267 -13.27 6.44 10.29
N PHE A 268 -12.38 7.36 10.65
CA PHE A 268 -11.21 7.05 11.47
C PHE A 268 -11.00 8.08 12.57
N SER A 269 -10.61 7.57 13.75
CA SER A 269 -9.95 8.38 14.77
C SER A 269 -8.44 8.44 14.51
N LEU A 270 -7.82 9.57 14.88
CA LEU A 270 -6.43 9.87 14.58
C LEU A 270 -5.67 10.19 15.85
N TRP A 271 -4.45 9.70 15.94
CA TRP A 271 -3.49 10.21 16.90
C TRP A 271 -2.12 10.36 16.24
N GLN A 272 -1.40 11.41 16.63
CA GLN A 272 -0.02 11.62 16.22
C GLN A 272 0.87 11.51 17.44
N ASN A 273 1.86 10.63 17.36
CA ASN A 273 2.82 10.45 18.44
C ASN A 273 3.82 11.62 18.50
N LYS A 274 4.60 11.69 19.59
CA LYS A 274 5.64 12.72 19.79
C LYS A 274 6.77 12.72 18.73
N HIS A 275 6.91 11.63 17.97
CA HIS A 275 7.89 11.48 16.90
C HIS A 275 7.31 11.85 15.52
N GLY A 276 6.04 12.24 15.46
CA GLY A 276 5.34 12.64 14.25
C GLY A 276 4.74 11.49 13.45
N ASP A 277 4.78 10.25 13.96
CA ASP A 277 4.12 9.12 13.32
C ASP A 277 2.63 9.12 13.63
N TRP A 278 1.84 8.65 12.67
CA TRP A 278 0.39 8.63 12.75
C TRP A 278 -0.11 7.22 13.07
N GLU A 279 -1.06 7.17 13.98
CA GLU A 279 -1.88 6.00 14.26
C GLU A 279 -3.33 6.35 13.95
N CYS A 280 -4.02 5.39 13.35
CA CYS A 280 -5.39 5.52 12.91
C CYS A 280 -6.17 4.31 13.41
N TRP A 281 -7.36 4.53 13.96
CA TRP A 281 -8.28 3.45 14.33
C TRP A 281 -9.63 3.65 13.64
N PRO A 282 -10.22 2.58 13.05
CA PRO A 282 -11.56 2.68 12.50
C PRO A 282 -12.56 3.05 13.60
N LEU A 283 -13.58 3.84 13.23
CA LEU A 283 -14.67 4.19 14.15
C LEU A 283 -15.70 3.06 14.28
N GLU A 284 -15.77 2.18 13.28
CA GLU A 284 -16.68 1.05 13.21
C GLU A 284 -15.89 -0.26 13.28
N ASP A 285 -16.49 -1.30 13.87
CA ASP A 285 -15.85 -2.62 14.00
C ASP A 285 -15.73 -3.37 12.66
N SER A 286 -16.54 -3.00 11.66
CA SER A 286 -16.53 -3.65 10.35
C SER A 286 -16.83 -2.70 9.21
N VAL A 287 -16.26 -3.01 8.04
CA VAL A 287 -16.50 -2.27 6.81
C VAL A 287 -17.72 -2.86 6.10
N PRO A 288 -18.76 -2.06 5.82
CA PRO A 288 -19.94 -2.54 5.09
C PRO A 288 -19.61 -2.85 3.62
N PRO A 289 -20.48 -3.60 2.92
CA PRO A 289 -20.36 -3.79 1.48
C PRO A 289 -20.31 -2.46 0.73
N ALA A 290 -19.48 -2.41 -0.31
CA ALA A 290 -19.21 -1.22 -1.08
C ALA A 290 -20.08 -1.12 -2.35
N PRO A 291 -20.32 0.11 -2.85
CA PRO A 291 -20.97 0.31 -4.15
C PRO A 291 -20.07 -0.06 -5.35
N ILE A 292 -18.75 -0.14 -5.14
CA ILE A 292 -17.75 -0.58 -6.12
C ILE A 292 -17.32 -2.01 -5.77
N VAL A 293 -17.30 -2.90 -6.75
CA VAL A 293 -16.95 -4.31 -6.55
C VAL A 293 -15.87 -4.77 -7.52
N VAL A 294 -14.93 -5.56 -7.01
CA VAL A 294 -14.01 -6.35 -7.84
C VAL A 294 -14.76 -7.59 -8.31
N PRO A 295 -15.05 -7.73 -9.61
CA PRO A 295 -15.75 -8.90 -10.11
C PRO A 295 -14.89 -10.15 -9.93
N SER A 296 -15.52 -11.33 -9.93
CA SER A 296 -14.77 -12.58 -9.97
C SER A 296 -13.96 -12.68 -11.26
N PRO A 297 -12.77 -13.30 -11.23
CA PRO A 297 -12.02 -13.60 -12.45
C PRO A 297 -12.91 -14.40 -13.41
N SER A 298 -12.88 -14.04 -14.69
CA SER A 298 -13.60 -14.72 -15.78
C SER A 298 -12.86 -15.96 -16.25
#